data_AF-A0A954MX73-F1
#
_entry.id   AF-A0A954MX73-F1
#
_cell.length_a   1.000
_cell.length_b   1.000
_cell.length_c   1.000
_cell.angle_alpha   90.00
_cell.angle_beta   90.00
_cell.angle_gamma   90.00
#
_symmetry.space_group_name_H-M   'P 1'
#
loop_
_entity.id
_entity.type
_entity.pdbx_description
1 polymer ?
#
loop_
_entity_poly.entity_id
_entity_poly.type
_entity_poly.pdbx_seq_one_letter_code
_entity_poly.pdbx_strand_id
1 'polypeptide(L)'
;MMPTRKLFPLLFAFLIGVASFASPALAEDPIFIGDIERDKDAWIGKQVTVEGRITFVDRFHFKFRNSVILFESSKEIRKFITKPDNLETTGRLRKDGNAYKFEAKSVESAKSDSEQIGRKRSALDRESPQQHYDLAAWALKRGEFYQDVLLKQSAGELNLLAYRIEMNQLASDDADGRIALAARGADLGIAAATRENLIHEAYRIRIRSALKDRQPDWDSIAAGIIKDCPGAEAPLSDAPEFLKLREEYLQQPDAVYKKADSPTRVLLHRVLWGEVKRLSILGQASRNPSRGAELAAQL
;
A
#
# COMPACT_ATOMS: atom_id res chain seq x y z
N MET A 1 6.23 -57.04 -66.15
CA MET A 1 6.07 -55.91 -67.09
C MET A 1 4.72 -55.27 -66.84
N MET A 2 4.69 -54.15 -66.09
CA MET A 2 3.61 -53.14 -66.02
C MET A 2 4.10 -52.00 -65.10
N PRO A 3 3.68 -50.73 -65.33
CA PRO A 3 4.50 -49.57 -64.98
C PRO A 3 4.16 -48.95 -63.62
N THR A 4 5.20 -48.54 -62.90
CA THR A 4 5.17 -47.69 -61.72
C THR A 4 4.74 -46.26 -62.08
N ARG A 5 3.57 -45.82 -61.57
CA ARG A 5 3.14 -44.41 -61.60
C ARG A 5 3.86 -43.63 -60.49
N LYS A 6 4.66 -42.63 -60.87
CA LYS A 6 5.23 -41.65 -59.94
C LYS A 6 4.18 -40.58 -59.62
N LEU A 7 3.80 -40.45 -58.35
CA LEU A 7 3.04 -39.31 -57.83
C LEU A 7 4.01 -38.18 -57.47
N PHE A 8 3.85 -37.03 -58.11
CA PHE A 8 4.50 -35.77 -57.77
C PHE A 8 3.71 -35.09 -56.64
N PRO A 9 4.32 -34.68 -55.51
CA PRO A 9 3.68 -33.79 -54.57
C PRO A 9 3.84 -32.34 -55.05
N LEU A 10 2.71 -31.66 -55.24
CA LEU A 10 2.63 -30.22 -55.52
C LEU A 10 2.92 -29.48 -54.20
N LEU A 11 4.08 -28.82 -54.11
CA LEU A 11 4.47 -28.00 -52.97
C LEU A 11 3.80 -26.62 -53.11
N PHE A 12 2.71 -26.39 -52.37
CA PHE A 12 2.09 -25.06 -52.26
C PHE A 12 2.84 -24.26 -51.18
N ALA A 13 3.74 -23.36 -51.60
CA ALA A 13 4.39 -22.41 -50.70
C ALA A 13 3.42 -21.27 -50.38
N PHE A 14 2.81 -21.32 -49.19
CA PHE A 14 2.00 -20.22 -48.66
C PHE A 14 2.95 -19.17 -48.05
N LEU A 15 3.21 -18.10 -48.79
CA LEU A 15 3.92 -16.91 -48.31
C LEU A 15 3.00 -16.14 -47.35
N ILE A 16 3.09 -16.46 -46.05
CA ILE A 16 2.49 -15.65 -44.99
C ILE A 16 3.38 -14.41 -44.82
N GLY A 17 2.97 -13.30 -45.41
CA GLY A 17 3.54 -12.00 -45.13
C GLY A 17 3.22 -11.60 -43.69
N VAL A 18 4.20 -11.75 -42.79
CA VAL A 18 4.12 -11.18 -41.45
C VAL A 18 4.28 -9.66 -41.60
N ALA A 19 3.16 -8.96 -41.69
CA ALA A 19 3.14 -7.52 -41.52
C ALA A 19 3.54 -7.23 -40.07
N SER A 20 4.80 -6.82 -39.84
CA SER A 20 5.23 -6.22 -38.58
C SER A 20 4.47 -4.91 -38.39
N PHE A 21 3.32 -4.97 -37.73
CA PHE A 21 2.71 -3.80 -37.13
C PHE A 21 3.66 -3.35 -36.02
N ALA A 22 4.51 -2.36 -36.32
CA ALA A 22 5.21 -1.63 -35.30
C ALA A 22 4.14 -0.99 -34.42
N SER A 23 3.89 -1.57 -33.24
CA SER A 23 3.11 -0.90 -32.21
C SER A 23 3.72 0.48 -32.01
N PRO A 24 2.92 1.57 -32.07
CA PRO A 24 3.44 2.88 -31.75
C PRO A 24 4.08 2.76 -30.37
N ALA A 25 5.37 3.10 -30.27
CA ALA A 25 6.07 3.10 -29.01
C ALA A 25 5.24 3.92 -28.03
N LEU A 26 4.68 3.26 -27.01
CA LEU A 26 3.96 3.95 -25.95
C LEU A 26 4.92 5.02 -25.43
N ALA A 27 4.55 6.28 -25.59
CA ALA A 27 5.34 7.38 -25.05
C ALA A 27 5.50 7.11 -23.55
N GLU A 28 6.73 6.93 -23.10
CA GLU A 28 7.03 6.74 -21.68
C GLU A 28 6.50 7.94 -20.90
N ASP A 29 5.87 7.69 -19.75
CA ASP A 29 5.42 8.76 -18.86
C ASP A 29 6.60 9.68 -18.52
N PRO A 30 6.39 11.01 -18.51
CA PRO A 30 7.47 11.95 -18.24
C PRO A 30 8.05 11.75 -16.84
N ILE A 31 9.37 11.91 -16.71
CA ILE A 31 10.09 11.78 -15.45
C ILE A 31 9.81 13.00 -14.58
N PHE A 32 9.46 12.78 -13.32
CA PHE A 32 9.26 13.85 -12.36
C PHE A 32 10.58 14.57 -12.05
N ILE A 33 10.61 15.90 -12.10
CA ILE A 33 11.82 16.70 -11.82
C ILE A 33 12.50 16.37 -10.48
N GLY A 34 11.72 16.01 -9.45
CA GLY A 34 12.28 15.63 -8.16
C GLY A 34 13.17 14.38 -8.21
N ASP A 35 12.93 13.46 -9.15
CA ASP A 35 13.79 12.29 -9.34
C ASP A 35 15.12 12.66 -9.99
N ILE A 36 15.11 13.62 -10.91
CA ILE A 36 16.33 14.15 -11.51
C ILE A 36 17.13 14.96 -10.50
N GLU A 37 16.44 15.77 -9.69
CA GLU A 37 17.08 16.55 -8.63
C GLU A 37 17.77 15.67 -7.59
N ARG A 38 17.20 14.50 -7.26
CA ARG A 38 17.81 13.59 -6.29
C ARG A 38 19.13 12.97 -6.77
N ASP A 39 19.26 12.67 -8.05
CA ASP A 39 20.44 12.00 -8.60
C ASP A 39 20.82 12.55 -10.00
N LYS A 40 21.22 13.82 -10.04
CA LYS A 40 21.47 14.56 -11.29
C LYS A 40 22.53 13.91 -12.17
N ASP A 41 23.60 13.41 -11.56
CA ASP A 41 24.74 12.87 -12.30
C ASP A 41 24.34 11.60 -13.08
N ALA A 42 23.41 10.80 -12.55
CA ALA A 42 22.87 9.63 -13.25
C ALA A 42 22.07 9.98 -14.52
N TRP A 43 21.65 11.25 -14.69
CA TRP A 43 20.86 11.70 -15.84
C TRP A 43 21.67 12.46 -16.90
N ILE A 44 22.95 12.74 -16.65
CA ILE A 44 23.79 13.49 -17.60
C ILE A 44 23.88 12.76 -18.95
N GLY A 45 23.67 13.51 -20.04
CA GLY A 45 23.77 13.02 -21.42
C GLY A 45 22.57 12.20 -21.90
N LYS A 46 21.70 11.71 -21.00
CA LYS A 46 20.50 10.95 -21.35
C LYS A 46 19.45 11.87 -21.96
N GLN A 47 18.80 11.38 -23.01
CA GLN A 47 17.62 12.07 -23.56
C GLN A 47 16.39 11.62 -22.78
N VAL A 48 15.74 12.57 -22.11
CA VAL A 48 14.60 12.31 -21.23
C VAL A 48 13.52 13.36 -21.41
N THR A 49 12.28 12.97 -21.14
CA THR A 49 11.16 13.89 -20.96
C THR A 49 10.96 14.13 -19.47
N VAL A 50 10.90 15.39 -19.05
CA VAL A 50 10.85 15.82 -17.66
C VAL A 50 9.62 16.68 -17.43
N GLU A 51 8.94 16.46 -16.31
CA GLU A 51 7.76 17.22 -15.92
C GLU A 51 7.92 17.81 -14.52
N GLY A 52 7.43 19.05 -14.32
CA GLY A 52 7.50 19.72 -13.03
C GLY A 52 6.74 21.04 -12.98
N ARG A 53 6.56 21.56 -11.76
CA ARG A 53 5.96 22.88 -11.51
C ARG A 53 6.96 23.97 -11.83
N ILE A 54 6.60 25.00 -12.56
CA ILE A 54 7.51 26.11 -12.84
C ILE A 54 7.53 27.13 -11.69
N THR A 55 8.67 27.79 -11.51
CA THR A 55 8.80 28.99 -10.65
C THR A 55 9.11 30.23 -11.46
N PHE A 56 9.76 30.05 -12.60
CA PHE A 56 10.19 31.14 -13.47
C PHE A 56 10.19 30.66 -14.92
N VAL A 57 9.76 31.53 -15.84
CA VAL A 57 9.83 31.31 -17.29
C VAL A 57 10.12 32.65 -17.98
N ASP A 58 11.07 32.64 -18.90
CA ASP A 58 11.37 33.75 -19.81
C ASP A 58 11.26 33.32 -21.28
N ARG A 59 11.88 34.07 -22.21
CA ARG A 59 11.79 33.79 -23.64
C ARG A 59 12.43 32.45 -24.03
N PHE A 60 13.52 32.05 -23.38
CA PHE A 60 14.33 30.88 -23.74
C PHE A 60 14.74 30.03 -22.54
N HIS A 61 14.44 30.47 -21.31
CA HIS A 61 14.83 29.80 -20.09
C HIS A 61 13.64 29.61 -19.17
N PHE A 62 13.70 28.56 -18.35
CA PHE A 62 12.77 28.37 -17.26
C PHE A 62 13.44 27.59 -16.13
N LYS A 63 12.78 27.60 -14.97
CA LYS A 63 13.15 26.79 -13.82
C LYS A 63 11.95 26.11 -13.23
N PHE A 64 12.12 24.83 -12.90
CA PHE A 64 11.18 24.12 -12.05
C PHE A 64 11.36 24.53 -10.58
N ARG A 65 10.26 24.47 -9.83
CA ARG A 65 10.21 24.73 -8.40
C ARG A 65 11.06 23.70 -7.66
N ASN A 66 11.81 24.15 -6.67
CA ASN A 66 12.74 23.34 -5.88
C ASN A 66 13.80 22.61 -6.72
N SER A 67 14.12 23.14 -7.91
CA SER A 67 15.18 22.65 -8.78
C SER A 67 16.27 23.70 -8.94
N VAL A 68 17.54 23.25 -8.91
CA VAL A 68 18.72 24.09 -9.16
C VAL A 68 19.13 24.09 -10.64
N ILE A 69 18.52 23.20 -11.44
CA ILE A 69 18.81 23.05 -12.87
C ILE A 69 18.19 24.22 -13.65
N LEU A 70 18.97 24.85 -14.52
CA LEU A 70 18.47 25.82 -15.49
C LEU A 70 18.03 25.09 -16.77
N PHE A 71 16.81 25.31 -17.21
CA PHE A 71 16.32 24.74 -18.46
C PHE A 71 16.43 25.77 -19.58
N GLU A 72 17.07 25.39 -20.68
CA GLU A 72 17.40 26.24 -21.83
C GLU A 72 16.74 25.68 -23.09
N SER A 73 15.91 26.47 -23.75
CA SER A 73 15.23 26.10 -25.00
C SER A 73 15.76 26.95 -26.16
N SER A 74 16.08 26.29 -27.27
CA SER A 74 16.45 26.98 -28.52
C SER A 74 15.26 27.63 -29.23
N LYS A 75 14.04 27.26 -28.84
CA LYS A 75 12.79 27.83 -29.35
C LYS A 75 12.16 28.74 -28.29
N GLU A 76 11.51 29.79 -28.76
CA GLU A 76 10.81 30.73 -27.89
C GLU A 76 9.64 30.06 -27.14
N ILE A 77 9.60 30.22 -25.82
CA ILE A 77 8.60 29.59 -24.93
C ILE A 77 7.56 30.58 -24.37
N ARG A 78 7.46 31.79 -24.93
CA ARG A 78 6.58 32.88 -24.43
C ARG A 78 5.10 32.50 -24.29
N LYS A 79 4.60 31.52 -25.06
CA LYS A 79 3.23 31.02 -24.94
C LYS A 79 2.89 30.46 -23.55
N PHE A 80 3.89 30.18 -22.72
CA PHE A 80 3.75 29.63 -21.38
C PHE A 80 3.92 30.65 -20.26
N ILE A 81 4.05 31.95 -20.56
CA ILE A 81 4.26 33.00 -19.55
C ILE A 81 3.01 33.24 -18.70
N THR A 82 1.82 32.91 -19.20
CA THR A 82 0.55 33.36 -18.59
C THR A 82 -0.26 32.27 -17.90
N LYS A 83 0.06 30.97 -18.00
CA LYS A 83 -0.93 29.95 -17.60
C LYS A 83 -0.52 28.56 -17.09
N PRO A 84 0.58 27.90 -17.47
CA PRO A 84 0.82 26.56 -16.94
C PRO A 84 1.54 26.60 -15.59
N ASP A 85 0.94 25.99 -14.57
CA ASP A 85 1.64 25.68 -13.33
C ASP A 85 2.73 24.62 -13.58
N ASN A 86 2.51 23.71 -14.54
CA ASN A 86 3.43 22.62 -14.89
C ASN A 86 3.87 22.67 -16.35
N LEU A 87 5.14 22.39 -16.61
CA LEU A 87 5.67 22.16 -17.96
C LEU A 87 6.22 20.74 -18.10
N GLU A 88 6.10 20.22 -19.31
CA GLU A 88 6.81 19.03 -19.77
C GLU A 88 7.88 19.45 -20.79
N THR A 89 9.07 18.88 -20.69
CA THR A 89 10.18 19.19 -21.60
C THR A 89 10.99 17.97 -21.95
N THR A 90 11.26 17.75 -23.24
CA THR A 90 12.19 16.70 -23.70
C THR A 90 13.52 17.33 -24.02
N GLY A 91 14.61 16.74 -23.52
CA GLY A 91 15.94 17.30 -23.71
C GLY A 91 17.03 16.43 -23.11
N ARG A 92 18.18 17.05 -22.80
CA ARG A 92 19.31 16.38 -22.16
C ARG A 92 19.87 17.22 -21.03
N LEU A 93 20.13 16.58 -19.89
CA LEU A 93 20.87 17.20 -18.80
C LEU A 93 22.36 17.22 -19.13
N ARG A 94 23.01 18.35 -18.84
CA ARG A 94 24.45 18.55 -18.96
C ARG A 94 24.99 19.23 -17.71
N LYS A 95 26.27 19.04 -17.47
CA LYS A 95 27.03 19.70 -16.42
C LYS A 95 28.00 20.68 -17.07
N ASP A 96 27.88 21.95 -16.71
CA ASP A 96 28.69 23.06 -17.21
C ASP A 96 29.46 23.67 -16.01
N GLY A 97 30.70 23.20 -15.83
CA GLY A 97 31.45 23.45 -14.60
C GLY A 97 30.74 22.87 -13.37
N ASN A 98 30.36 23.74 -12.43
CA ASN A 98 29.61 23.38 -11.22
C ASN A 98 28.08 23.53 -11.38
N ALA A 99 27.59 23.99 -12.54
CA ALA A 99 26.17 24.19 -12.77
C ALA A 99 25.56 23.04 -13.59
N TYR A 100 24.28 22.76 -13.35
CA TYR A 100 23.50 21.82 -14.14
C TYR A 100 22.57 22.59 -15.09
N LYS A 101 22.61 22.25 -16.37
CA LYS A 101 21.78 22.84 -17.42
C LYS A 101 21.04 21.74 -18.17
N PHE A 102 19.78 21.98 -18.49
CA PHE A 102 18.98 21.07 -19.29
C PHE A 102 18.68 21.71 -20.65
N GLU A 103 19.20 21.13 -21.70
CA GLU A 103 18.97 21.59 -23.07
C GLU A 103 17.65 21.02 -23.59
N ALA A 104 16.60 21.83 -23.48
CA ALA A 104 15.25 21.52 -23.94
C ALA A 104 15.14 21.58 -25.47
N LYS A 105 14.73 20.47 -26.08
CA LYS A 105 14.38 20.35 -27.50
C LYS A 105 12.90 20.68 -27.76
N SER A 106 12.04 20.32 -26.81
CA SER A 106 10.61 20.63 -26.79
C SER A 106 10.20 21.10 -25.40
N VAL A 107 9.19 21.97 -25.37
CA VAL A 107 8.55 22.44 -24.15
C VAL A 107 7.05 22.53 -24.43
N GLU A 108 6.26 21.87 -23.59
CA GLU A 108 4.81 21.78 -23.69
C GLU A 108 4.16 22.05 -22.34
N SER A 109 2.92 22.55 -22.34
CA SER A 109 2.15 22.68 -21.11
C SER A 109 1.78 21.29 -20.61
N ALA A 110 2.04 21.02 -19.33
CA ALA A 110 1.57 19.82 -18.66
C ALA A 110 0.31 20.14 -17.85
N LYS A 111 -0.46 19.09 -17.54
CA LYS A 111 -1.58 19.18 -16.59
C LYS A 111 -1.05 19.47 -15.19
N SER A 112 -1.82 20.20 -14.39
CA SER A 112 -1.46 20.40 -12.99
C SER A 112 -1.50 19.08 -12.21
N ASP A 113 -0.85 19.03 -11.06
CA ASP A 113 -0.83 17.81 -10.23
C ASP A 113 -2.25 17.40 -9.78
N SER A 114 -3.13 18.37 -9.56
CA SER A 114 -4.53 18.14 -9.18
C SER A 114 -5.38 17.62 -10.36
N GLU A 115 -5.11 18.05 -11.58
CA GLU A 115 -5.73 17.48 -12.77
C GLU A 115 -5.21 16.06 -13.03
N GLN A 116 -3.91 15.83 -12.85
CA GLN A 116 -3.29 14.52 -13.01
C GLN A 116 -3.82 13.51 -12.00
N ILE A 117 -3.94 13.88 -10.72
CA ILE A 117 -4.50 12.97 -9.71
C ILE A 117 -5.96 12.64 -10.00
N GLY A 118 -6.77 13.64 -10.42
CA GLY A 118 -8.17 13.42 -10.80
C GLY A 118 -8.30 12.46 -11.97
N ARG A 119 -7.49 12.66 -13.02
CA ARG A 119 -7.44 11.75 -14.17
C ARG A 119 -6.98 10.34 -13.77
N LYS A 120 -5.85 10.21 -13.07
CA LYS A 120 -5.33 8.90 -12.64
C LYS A 120 -6.36 8.17 -11.77
N ARG A 121 -6.99 8.87 -10.82
CA ARG A 121 -8.06 8.34 -9.95
C ARG A 121 -9.26 7.82 -10.76
N SER A 122 -9.67 8.52 -11.82
CA SER A 122 -10.78 8.08 -12.68
C SER A 122 -10.47 6.83 -13.51
N ALA A 123 -9.19 6.53 -13.72
CA ALA A 123 -8.73 5.38 -14.48
C ALA A 123 -8.40 4.16 -13.60
N LEU A 124 -8.45 4.30 -12.27
CA LEU A 124 -8.16 3.20 -11.35
C LEU A 124 -9.29 2.18 -11.34
N ASP A 125 -8.91 0.91 -11.20
CA ASP A 125 -9.82 -0.13 -10.74
C ASP A 125 -10.17 0.13 -9.26
N ARG A 126 -11.47 0.29 -8.99
CA ARG A 126 -12.00 0.61 -7.66
C ARG A 126 -11.75 -0.49 -6.64
N GLU A 127 -11.56 -1.71 -7.10
CA GLU A 127 -11.29 -2.87 -6.25
C GLU A 127 -9.79 -3.19 -6.19
N SER A 128 -8.90 -2.39 -6.77
CA SER A 128 -7.46 -2.65 -6.73
C SER A 128 -6.78 -1.80 -5.64
N PRO A 129 -6.52 -2.34 -4.43
CA PRO A 129 -5.87 -1.58 -3.38
C PRO A 129 -4.46 -1.12 -3.79
N GLN A 130 -3.72 -1.96 -4.54
CA GLN A 130 -2.38 -1.61 -5.01
C GLN A 130 -2.36 -0.36 -5.90
N GLN A 131 -3.30 -0.25 -6.85
CA GLN A 131 -3.38 0.93 -7.72
C GLN A 131 -3.64 2.22 -6.93
N HIS A 132 -4.44 2.13 -5.86
CA HIS A 132 -4.68 3.26 -4.96
C HIS A 132 -3.43 3.62 -4.15
N TYR A 133 -2.69 2.64 -3.62
CA TYR A 133 -1.41 2.87 -2.94
C TYR A 133 -0.37 3.49 -3.87
N ASP A 134 -0.26 3.02 -5.12
CA ASP A 134 0.69 3.56 -6.10
C ASP A 134 0.39 5.03 -6.42
N LEU A 135 -0.90 5.38 -6.59
CA LEU A 135 -1.32 6.77 -6.79
C LEU A 135 -1.09 7.62 -5.53
N ALA A 136 -1.30 7.05 -4.34
CA ALA A 136 -1.00 7.72 -3.08
C ALA A 136 0.49 8.02 -2.94
N ALA A 137 1.36 7.05 -3.24
CA ALA A 137 2.81 7.22 -3.23
C ALA A 137 3.27 8.29 -4.24
N TRP A 138 2.68 8.29 -5.44
CA TRP A 138 2.91 9.34 -6.44
C TRP A 138 2.54 10.73 -5.91
N ALA A 139 1.37 10.86 -5.29
CA ALA A 139 0.88 12.12 -4.76
C ALA A 139 1.71 12.60 -3.56
N LEU A 140 2.06 11.68 -2.64
CA LEU A 140 2.88 11.96 -1.46
C LEU A 140 4.26 12.46 -1.87
N LYS A 141 4.93 11.75 -2.77
CA LYS A 141 6.26 12.13 -3.28
C LYS A 141 6.28 13.54 -3.85
N ARG A 142 5.29 13.91 -4.67
CA ARG A 142 5.17 15.27 -5.22
C ARG A 142 4.79 16.29 -4.14
N GLY A 143 3.89 15.91 -3.23
CA GLY A 143 3.47 16.73 -2.09
C GLY A 143 4.63 17.06 -1.15
N GLU A 144 5.50 16.10 -0.86
CA GLU A 144 6.72 16.30 -0.08
C GLU A 144 7.71 17.18 -0.82
N PHE A 145 7.99 16.88 -2.09
CA PHE A 145 8.94 17.67 -2.88
C PHE A 145 8.53 19.14 -2.98
N TYR A 146 7.25 19.44 -3.20
CA TYR A 146 6.75 20.82 -3.33
C TYR A 146 6.23 21.44 -2.03
N GLN A 147 6.20 20.69 -0.93
CA GLN A 147 5.52 21.08 0.32
C GLN A 147 4.04 21.42 0.10
N ASP A 148 3.36 20.65 -0.76
CA ASP A 148 1.94 20.84 -1.10
C ASP A 148 1.05 20.04 -0.15
N VAL A 149 0.31 20.77 0.71
CA VAL A 149 -0.57 20.20 1.72
C VAL A 149 -1.76 19.44 1.09
N LEU A 150 -2.30 19.92 -0.03
CA LEU A 150 -3.46 19.30 -0.69
C LEU A 150 -3.08 17.97 -1.34
N LEU A 151 -1.89 17.88 -1.92
CA LEU A 151 -1.38 16.60 -2.44
C LEU A 151 -1.10 15.60 -1.32
N LYS A 152 -0.50 16.04 -0.21
CA LYS A 152 -0.28 15.18 0.97
C LYS A 152 -1.61 14.67 1.55
N GLN A 153 -2.62 15.53 1.64
CA GLN A 153 -3.96 15.13 2.06
C GLN A 153 -4.57 14.10 1.10
N SER A 154 -4.49 14.36 -0.22
CA SER A 154 -5.00 13.44 -1.24
C SER A 154 -4.32 12.07 -1.18
N ALA A 155 -3.01 12.03 -0.91
CA ALA A 155 -2.28 10.79 -0.67
C ALA A 155 -2.80 10.03 0.56
N GLY A 156 -3.04 10.73 1.67
CA GLY A 156 -3.64 10.14 2.87
C GLY A 156 -5.03 9.56 2.62
N GLU A 157 -5.88 10.26 1.87
CA GLU A 157 -7.21 9.77 1.47
C GLU A 157 -7.14 8.50 0.60
N LEU A 158 -6.20 8.46 -0.36
CA LEU A 158 -5.98 7.31 -1.22
C LEU A 158 -5.44 6.10 -0.43
N ASN A 159 -4.49 6.32 0.49
CA ASN A 159 -3.99 5.29 1.39
C ASN A 159 -5.10 4.71 2.28
N LEU A 160 -5.95 5.56 2.84
CA LEU A 160 -7.08 5.13 3.66
C LEU A 160 -8.10 4.33 2.84
N LEU A 161 -8.36 4.72 1.59
CA LEU A 161 -9.23 3.99 0.70
C LEU A 161 -8.64 2.62 0.34
N ALA A 162 -7.37 2.56 -0.06
CA ALA A 162 -6.66 1.32 -0.36
C ALA A 162 -6.69 0.35 0.82
N TYR A 163 -6.41 0.85 2.03
CA TYR A 163 -6.45 0.08 3.26
C TYR A 163 -7.84 -0.52 3.53
N ARG A 164 -8.92 0.24 3.27
CA ARG A 164 -10.29 -0.26 3.43
C ARG A 164 -10.65 -1.33 2.41
N ILE A 165 -10.21 -1.16 1.16
CA ILE A 165 -10.42 -2.17 0.11
C ILE A 165 -9.72 -3.47 0.52
N GLU A 166 -8.44 -3.38 0.90
CA GLU A 166 -7.66 -4.53 1.35
C GLU A 166 -8.30 -5.22 2.55
N MET A 167 -8.75 -4.44 3.54
CA MET A 167 -9.50 -4.96 4.69
C MET A 167 -10.76 -5.72 4.30
N ASN A 168 -11.50 -5.25 3.30
CA ASN A 168 -12.72 -5.90 2.81
C ASN A 168 -12.42 -7.15 1.95
N GLN A 169 -11.22 -7.24 1.39
CA GLN A 169 -10.77 -8.37 0.56
C GLN A 169 -10.17 -9.52 1.38
N LEU A 170 -9.82 -9.28 2.65
CA LEU A 170 -9.34 -10.34 3.53
C LEU A 170 -10.39 -11.45 3.66
N ALA A 171 -9.95 -12.69 3.44
CA ALA A 171 -10.81 -13.85 3.68
C ALA A 171 -11.27 -13.88 5.14
N SER A 172 -12.45 -14.44 5.41
CA SER A 172 -13.07 -14.42 6.75
C SER A 172 -12.30 -15.22 7.81
N ASP A 173 -11.39 -16.10 7.37
CA ASP A 173 -10.51 -16.94 8.15
C ASP A 173 -9.02 -16.55 8.06
N ASP A 174 -8.70 -15.45 7.38
CA ASP A 174 -7.32 -14.96 7.26
C ASP A 174 -6.90 -14.16 8.49
N ALA A 175 -6.41 -14.85 9.52
CA ALA A 175 -5.89 -14.23 10.73
C ALA A 175 -4.55 -13.50 10.49
N ASP A 176 -3.66 -14.11 9.69
CA ASP A 176 -2.31 -13.56 9.47
C ASP A 176 -2.36 -12.29 8.62
N GLY A 177 -3.21 -12.27 7.59
CA GLY A 177 -3.48 -11.07 6.79
C GLY A 177 -4.05 -9.92 7.61
N ARG A 178 -4.92 -10.20 8.60
CA ARG A 178 -5.42 -9.16 9.53
C ARG A 178 -4.31 -8.56 10.40
N ILE A 179 -3.43 -9.39 10.95
CA ILE A 179 -2.29 -8.90 11.77
C ILE A 179 -1.32 -8.10 10.91
N ALA A 180 -0.98 -8.59 9.71
CA ALA A 180 -0.10 -7.89 8.78
C ALA A 180 -0.69 -6.56 8.31
N LEU A 181 -2.00 -6.51 8.05
CA LEU A 181 -2.70 -5.29 7.69
C LEU A 181 -2.72 -4.30 8.87
N ALA A 182 -3.03 -4.76 10.09
CA ALA A 182 -3.01 -3.93 11.28
C ALA A 182 -1.62 -3.29 11.51
N ALA A 183 -0.54 -4.04 11.32
CA ALA A 183 0.83 -3.53 11.46
C ALA A 183 1.12 -2.41 10.45
N ARG A 184 0.87 -2.64 9.14
CA ARG A 184 1.07 -1.62 8.10
C ARG A 184 0.17 -0.40 8.27
N GLY A 185 -1.02 -0.57 8.87
CA GLY A 185 -1.91 0.53 9.18
C GLY A 185 -1.28 1.61 10.08
N ALA A 186 -0.27 1.26 10.88
CA ALA A 186 0.44 2.25 11.71
C ALA A 186 1.20 3.27 10.87
N ASP A 187 1.96 2.80 9.87
CA ASP A 187 2.75 3.63 8.97
C ASP A 187 1.88 4.52 8.08
N LEU A 188 0.65 4.07 7.79
CA LEU A 188 -0.34 4.79 7.01
C LEU A 188 -1.18 5.78 7.83
N GLY A 189 -0.94 5.90 9.15
CA GLY A 189 -1.70 6.78 10.03
C GLY A 189 -3.15 6.33 10.28
N ILE A 190 -3.45 5.04 10.08
CA ILE A 190 -4.78 4.48 10.39
C ILE A 190 -4.99 4.54 11.90
N ALA A 191 -6.20 4.91 12.34
CA ALA A 191 -6.53 5.01 13.76
C ALA A 191 -6.23 3.71 14.52
N ALA A 192 -5.61 3.83 15.71
CA ALA A 192 -5.25 2.69 16.56
C ALA A 192 -6.44 1.75 16.80
N ALA A 193 -7.62 2.31 17.03
CA ALA A 193 -8.83 1.53 17.26
C ALA A 193 -9.19 0.58 16.09
N THR A 194 -8.95 1.00 14.84
CA THR A 194 -9.19 0.14 13.67
C THR A 194 -8.16 -0.99 13.60
N ARG A 195 -6.89 -0.71 13.91
CA ARG A 195 -5.82 -1.71 13.89
C ARG A 195 -6.00 -2.75 14.99
N GLU A 196 -6.34 -2.29 16.19
CA GLU A 196 -6.69 -3.13 17.35
C GLU A 196 -7.86 -4.07 17.05
N ASN A 197 -8.91 -3.61 16.36
CA ASN A 197 -10.03 -4.46 15.94
C ASN A 197 -9.55 -5.62 15.05
N LEU A 198 -8.66 -5.35 14.08
CA LEU A 198 -8.12 -6.39 13.20
C LEU A 198 -7.28 -7.42 13.97
N ILE A 199 -6.47 -6.97 14.91
CA ILE A 199 -5.68 -7.86 15.79
C ILE A 199 -6.61 -8.73 16.62
N HIS A 200 -7.62 -8.13 17.26
CA HIS A 200 -8.62 -8.88 18.04
C HIS A 200 -9.35 -9.92 17.17
N GLU A 201 -9.87 -9.52 16.01
CA GLU A 201 -10.53 -10.42 15.05
C GLU A 201 -9.61 -11.58 14.63
N ALA A 202 -8.33 -11.31 14.36
CA ALA A 202 -7.34 -12.32 14.02
C ALA A 202 -7.20 -13.39 15.11
N TYR A 203 -7.13 -12.98 16.38
CA TYR A 203 -7.07 -13.93 17.49
C TYR A 203 -8.37 -14.69 17.70
N ARG A 204 -9.54 -14.07 17.45
CA ARG A 204 -10.83 -14.79 17.44
C ARG A 204 -10.87 -15.85 16.34
N ILE A 205 -10.33 -15.57 15.16
CA ILE A 205 -10.18 -16.55 14.08
C ILE A 205 -9.27 -17.70 14.53
N ARG A 206 -8.08 -17.39 15.08
CA ARG A 206 -7.13 -18.40 15.57
C ARG A 206 -7.75 -19.32 16.63
N ILE A 207 -8.48 -18.75 17.61
CA ILE A 207 -9.19 -19.54 18.64
C ILE A 207 -10.25 -20.44 18.00
N ARG A 208 -11.08 -19.92 17.09
CA ARG A 208 -12.09 -20.73 16.39
C ARG A 208 -11.50 -21.86 15.55
N SER A 209 -10.34 -21.64 14.91
CA SER A 209 -9.62 -22.69 14.19
C SER A 209 -9.07 -23.73 15.16
N ALA A 210 -8.38 -23.27 16.21
CA ALA A 210 -7.80 -24.13 17.24
C ALA A 210 -8.85 -25.04 17.91
N LEU A 211 -10.08 -24.56 18.12
CA LEU A 211 -11.17 -25.40 18.66
C LEU A 211 -11.55 -26.59 17.77
N LYS A 212 -11.23 -26.55 16.47
CA LYS A 212 -11.46 -27.66 15.53
C LYS A 212 -10.30 -28.64 15.48
N ASP A 213 -9.14 -28.25 16.00
CA ASP A 213 -7.92 -29.05 15.97
C ASP A 213 -7.88 -30.05 17.13
N ARG A 214 -7.36 -31.26 16.86
CA ARG A 214 -7.23 -32.30 17.90
C ARG A 214 -6.17 -31.94 18.95
N GLN A 215 -5.13 -31.23 18.54
CA GLN A 215 -4.02 -30.80 19.40
C GLN A 215 -3.67 -29.33 19.11
N PRO A 216 -4.46 -28.38 19.62
CA PRO A 216 -4.23 -26.98 19.34
C PRO A 216 -3.02 -26.46 20.12
N ASP A 217 -2.23 -25.59 19.49
CA ASP A 217 -1.10 -24.90 20.13
C ASP A 217 -1.59 -23.63 20.83
N TRP A 218 -2.20 -23.82 22.00
CA TRP A 218 -2.74 -22.72 22.79
C TRP A 218 -1.67 -21.76 23.32
N ASP A 219 -0.45 -22.24 23.56
CA ASP A 219 0.62 -21.41 24.09
C ASP A 219 1.17 -20.44 23.05
N SER A 220 1.28 -20.86 21.79
CA SER A 220 1.60 -19.96 20.68
C SER A 220 0.54 -18.86 20.50
N ILE A 221 -0.75 -19.21 20.58
CA ILE A 221 -1.84 -18.23 20.52
C ILE A 221 -1.75 -17.25 21.69
N ALA A 222 -1.54 -17.74 22.92
CA ALA A 222 -1.42 -16.90 24.10
C ALA A 222 -0.21 -15.96 24.03
N ALA A 223 0.94 -16.44 23.57
CA ALA A 223 2.14 -15.64 23.36
C ALA A 223 1.93 -14.54 22.32
N GLY A 224 1.22 -14.84 21.24
CA GLY A 224 0.80 -13.86 20.25
C GLY A 224 -0.07 -12.75 20.86
N ILE A 225 -1.08 -13.12 21.66
CA ILE A 225 -1.94 -12.13 22.32
C ILE A 225 -1.13 -11.22 23.24
N ILE A 226 -0.17 -11.75 24.01
CA ILE A 226 0.72 -10.93 24.85
C ILE A 226 1.50 -9.92 24.01
N LYS A 227 2.04 -10.38 22.88
CA LYS A 227 2.84 -9.54 21.98
C LYS A 227 2.03 -8.40 21.35
N ASP A 228 0.83 -8.71 20.87
CA ASP A 228 0.07 -7.80 20.01
C ASP A 228 -1.04 -7.03 20.74
N CYS A 229 -1.43 -7.44 21.95
CA CYS A 229 -2.52 -6.85 22.72
C CYS A 229 -2.05 -6.30 24.08
N PRO A 230 -1.81 -4.97 24.18
CA PRO A 230 -1.42 -4.35 25.44
C PRO A 230 -2.44 -4.61 26.56
N GLY A 231 -1.97 -5.07 27.72
CA GLY A 231 -2.82 -5.39 28.87
C GLY A 231 -3.24 -6.86 28.97
N ALA A 232 -2.89 -7.72 28.02
CA ALA A 232 -3.17 -9.15 28.08
C ALA A 232 -2.66 -9.84 29.37
N GLU A 233 -1.56 -9.34 29.95
CA GLU A 233 -0.96 -9.88 31.17
C GLU A 233 -1.41 -9.16 32.46
N ALA A 234 -2.23 -8.11 32.36
CA ALA A 234 -2.69 -7.38 33.53
C ALA A 234 -3.54 -8.30 34.45
N PRO A 235 -3.46 -8.17 35.79
CA PRO A 235 -4.33 -8.92 36.69
C PRO A 235 -5.82 -8.71 36.35
N LEU A 236 -6.64 -9.76 36.52
CA LEU A 236 -8.09 -9.61 36.42
C LEU A 236 -8.59 -8.75 37.58
N SER A 237 -9.55 -7.88 37.30
CA SER A 237 -10.27 -7.15 38.33
C SER A 237 -11.43 -8.01 38.85
N ASP A 238 -11.66 -8.00 40.16
CA ASP A 238 -12.83 -8.63 40.78
C ASP A 238 -14.00 -7.65 40.93
N ALA A 239 -13.87 -6.44 40.38
CA ALA A 239 -14.91 -5.43 40.46
C ALA A 239 -16.18 -5.87 39.70
N PRO A 240 -17.39 -5.70 40.28
CA PRO A 240 -18.64 -6.17 39.67
C PRO A 240 -18.87 -5.70 38.23
N GLU A 241 -18.48 -4.47 37.91
CA GLU A 241 -18.59 -3.88 36.58
C GLU A 241 -17.71 -4.58 35.54
N PHE A 242 -16.51 -5.02 35.93
CA PHE A 242 -15.62 -5.77 35.05
C PHE A 242 -16.14 -7.19 34.83
N LEU A 243 -16.70 -7.82 35.86
CA LEU A 243 -17.32 -9.15 35.72
C LEU A 243 -18.49 -9.12 34.72
N LYS A 244 -19.32 -8.09 34.79
CA LYS A 244 -20.40 -7.86 33.81
C LYS A 244 -19.86 -7.64 32.40
N LEU A 245 -18.85 -6.78 32.23
CA LEU A 245 -18.19 -6.55 30.93
C LEU A 245 -17.61 -7.85 30.34
N ARG A 246 -16.95 -8.66 31.19
CA ARG A 246 -16.40 -9.95 30.79
C ARG A 246 -17.50 -10.90 30.30
N GLU A 247 -18.62 -10.98 31.01
CA GLU A 247 -19.75 -11.82 30.61
C GLU A 247 -20.32 -11.37 29.25
N GLU A 248 -20.58 -10.07 29.09
CA GLU A 248 -21.07 -9.50 27.84
C GLU A 248 -20.09 -9.78 26.68
N TYR A 249 -18.79 -9.61 26.92
CA TYR A 249 -17.76 -9.89 25.93
C TYR A 249 -17.72 -11.37 25.53
N LEU A 250 -17.80 -12.30 26.49
CA LEU A 250 -17.76 -13.73 26.17
C LEU A 250 -18.99 -14.18 25.36
N GLN A 251 -20.12 -13.49 25.50
CA GLN A 251 -21.31 -13.74 24.69
C GLN A 251 -21.21 -13.14 23.28
N GLN A 252 -20.66 -11.92 23.15
CA GLN A 252 -20.60 -11.18 21.88
C GLN A 252 -19.25 -10.46 21.68
N PRO A 253 -18.14 -11.19 21.51
CA PRO A 253 -16.79 -10.62 21.62
C PRO A 253 -16.53 -9.52 20.61
N ASP A 254 -16.89 -9.75 19.34
CA ASP A 254 -16.62 -8.80 18.26
C ASP A 254 -17.46 -7.52 18.41
N ALA A 255 -18.73 -7.65 18.81
CA ALA A 255 -19.64 -6.52 18.96
C ALA A 255 -19.27 -5.64 20.17
N VAL A 256 -18.89 -6.26 21.30
CA VAL A 256 -18.46 -5.56 22.51
C VAL A 256 -17.11 -4.87 22.27
N TYR A 257 -16.14 -5.58 21.69
CA TYR A 257 -14.81 -5.02 21.42
C TYR A 257 -14.85 -3.83 20.45
N LYS A 258 -15.64 -3.93 19.37
CA LYS A 258 -15.78 -2.85 18.38
C LYS A 258 -16.35 -1.56 18.98
N LYS A 259 -17.22 -1.66 19.99
CA LYS A 259 -17.85 -0.52 20.69
C LYS A 259 -17.01 0.02 21.84
N ALA A 260 -16.09 -0.78 22.37
CA ALA A 260 -15.24 -0.41 23.49
C ALA A 260 -14.30 0.75 23.12
N ASP A 261 -14.08 1.64 24.09
CA ASP A 261 -13.04 2.66 24.02
C ASP A 261 -11.65 2.06 24.30
N SER A 262 -10.60 2.86 24.17
CA SER A 262 -9.22 2.37 24.32
C SER A 262 -8.94 1.75 25.70
N PRO A 263 -9.30 2.38 26.86
CA PRO A 263 -9.12 1.76 28.16
C PRO A 263 -9.87 0.43 28.31
N THR A 264 -11.13 0.36 27.83
CA THR A 264 -11.93 -0.86 27.92
C THR A 264 -11.33 -1.98 27.07
N ARG A 265 -10.78 -1.68 25.88
CA ARG A 265 -10.13 -2.70 25.03
C ARG A 265 -8.92 -3.34 25.70
N VAL A 266 -8.13 -2.57 26.43
CA VAL A 266 -7.00 -3.09 27.23
C VAL A 266 -7.49 -4.12 28.25
N LEU A 267 -8.61 -3.86 28.91
CA LEU A 267 -9.25 -4.83 29.81
C LEU A 267 -9.74 -6.08 29.05
N LEU A 268 -10.32 -5.91 27.86
CA LEU A 268 -10.79 -7.02 27.02
C LEU A 268 -9.64 -7.86 26.44
N HIS A 269 -8.43 -7.30 26.26
CA HIS A 269 -7.24 -8.07 25.89
C HIS A 269 -6.88 -9.10 26.97
N ARG A 270 -6.99 -8.72 28.25
CA ARG A 270 -6.83 -9.65 29.36
C ARG A 270 -7.89 -10.75 29.32
N VAL A 271 -9.15 -10.40 29.05
CA VAL A 271 -10.24 -11.39 28.94
C VAL A 271 -9.96 -12.39 27.80
N LEU A 272 -9.53 -11.91 26.64
CA LEU A 272 -9.16 -12.74 25.49
C LEU A 272 -8.03 -13.72 25.81
N TRP A 273 -6.95 -13.23 26.44
CA TRP A 273 -5.83 -14.07 26.87
C TRP A 273 -6.27 -15.13 27.90
N GLY A 274 -7.06 -14.73 28.88
CA GLY A 274 -7.57 -15.63 29.93
C GLY A 274 -8.46 -16.74 29.36
N GLU A 275 -9.24 -16.44 28.31
CA GLU A 275 -10.01 -17.45 27.58
C GLU A 275 -9.09 -18.52 26.96
N VAL A 276 -8.02 -18.10 26.27
CA VAL A 276 -7.05 -19.00 25.65
C VAL A 276 -6.34 -19.88 26.69
N LYS A 277 -5.91 -19.30 27.82
CA LYS A 277 -5.29 -20.08 28.91
C LYS A 277 -6.26 -21.06 29.54
N ARG A 278 -7.51 -20.67 29.76
CA ARG A 278 -8.57 -21.59 30.24
C ARG A 278 -8.76 -22.77 29.27
N LEU A 279 -8.81 -22.50 27.96
CA LEU A 279 -8.93 -23.55 26.94
C LEU A 279 -7.71 -24.49 26.95
N SER A 280 -6.50 -23.95 27.10
CA SER A 280 -5.28 -24.75 27.26
C SER A 280 -5.38 -25.71 28.45
N ILE A 281 -5.75 -25.19 29.62
CA ILE A 281 -5.89 -25.98 30.87
C ILE A 281 -6.95 -27.06 30.73
N LEU A 282 -8.13 -26.74 30.19
CA LEU A 282 -9.19 -27.72 29.96
C LEU A 282 -8.76 -28.82 28.97
N GLY A 283 -8.02 -28.43 27.92
CA GLY A 283 -7.43 -29.37 26.97
C GLY A 283 -6.41 -30.31 27.61
N GLN A 284 -5.62 -29.83 28.57
CA GLN A 284 -4.67 -30.66 29.32
C GLN A 284 -5.37 -31.55 30.35
N ALA A 285 -6.31 -31.00 31.14
CA ALA A 285 -7.04 -31.72 32.17
C ALA A 285 -7.89 -32.85 31.59
N SER A 286 -8.49 -32.67 30.41
CA SER A 286 -9.22 -33.76 29.73
C SER A 286 -8.33 -34.94 29.33
N ARG A 287 -7.03 -34.70 29.09
CA ARG A 287 -6.04 -35.74 28.79
C ARG A 287 -5.42 -36.34 30.06
N ASN A 288 -5.36 -35.56 31.14
CA ASN A 288 -4.77 -35.98 32.41
C ASN A 288 -5.58 -35.42 33.60
N PRO A 289 -6.69 -36.08 33.99
CA PRO A 289 -7.63 -35.56 34.99
C PRO A 289 -7.01 -35.34 36.38
N SER A 290 -5.97 -36.09 36.74
CA SER A 290 -5.31 -35.98 38.05
C SER A 290 -4.51 -34.69 38.24
N ARG A 291 -4.28 -33.90 37.18
CA ARG A 291 -3.59 -32.59 37.23
C ARG A 291 -4.51 -31.38 37.13
N GLY A 292 -5.83 -31.57 37.06
CA GLY A 292 -6.77 -30.47 36.83
C GLY A 292 -6.71 -29.35 37.88
N ALA A 293 -6.55 -29.72 39.16
CA ALA A 293 -6.48 -28.75 40.27
C ALA A 293 -5.18 -27.93 40.28
N GLU A 294 -4.04 -28.55 39.95
CA GLU A 294 -2.74 -27.86 39.86
C GLU A 294 -2.71 -26.85 38.70
N LEU A 295 -3.35 -27.18 37.59
CA LEU A 295 -3.42 -26.33 36.40
C LEU A 295 -4.38 -25.14 36.58
N ALA A 296 -5.48 -25.32 37.31
CA ALA A 296 -6.45 -24.25 37.58
C ALA A 296 -5.87 -23.11 38.44
N ALA A 297 -4.85 -23.39 39.28
CA ALA A 297 -4.19 -22.39 40.11
C ALA A 297 -3.27 -21.42 39.33
N GLN A 298 -3.10 -21.61 38.02
CA GLN A 298 -2.23 -20.79 37.16
C GLN A 298 -2.97 -19.68 36.39
N LEU A 299 -4.28 -19.55 36.57
CA LEU A 299 -5.16 -18.53 35.94
C LEU A 299 -5.26 -17.27 36.81
#